data_AF-A0AAJ0IVA3-F1
#
_entry.id   AF-A0AAJ0IVA3-F1
#
_cell.length_a   1.000
_cell.length_b   1.000
_cell.length_c   1.000
_cell.angle_alpha   90.00
_cell.angle_beta   90.00
_cell.angle_gamma   90.00
#
_symmetry.space_group_name_H-M   'P 1'
#
loop_
_entity.id
_entity.type
_entity.pdbx_description
1 polymer ?
#
loop_
_entity_poly.entity_id
_entity_poly.type
_entity_poly.pdbx_seq_one_letter_code
_entity_poly.pdbx_strand_id
1 'polypeptide(L)'
;MSNTSSKLDSIAQAKAKLLDELQKLEEQEKTERASEASSAHATIVSLLEQFAGHFNTKQRNDIAAYLGTTSARKEVVKSGRSEVKPKYELPHTGETWSGRGRTPKAFAAWEGSVSYKEWKAKNPDLKFPLVRE
;
A
#
# COMPACT_ATOMS: atom_id res chain seq x y z
N MET A 1 31.27 -56.51 -28.20
CA MET A 1 30.70 -55.16 -27.99
C MET A 1 30.11 -55.00 -26.58
N SER A 2 30.68 -55.62 -25.54
CA SER A 2 30.06 -55.73 -24.20
C SER A 2 30.56 -54.74 -23.14
N ASN A 3 31.68 -54.05 -23.38
CA ASN A 3 32.35 -53.22 -22.35
C ASN A 3 31.76 -51.82 -22.18
N THR A 4 31.01 -51.32 -23.17
CA THR A 4 30.37 -50.00 -23.14
C THR A 4 29.07 -50.02 -22.33
N SER A 5 28.34 -51.15 -22.32
CA SER A 5 27.08 -51.28 -21.57
C SER A 5 27.30 -51.23 -20.06
N SER A 6 28.28 -51.98 -19.53
CA SER A 6 28.52 -52.01 -18.08
C SER A 6 29.01 -50.67 -17.51
N LYS A 7 29.72 -49.87 -18.33
CA LYS A 7 30.12 -48.52 -17.94
C LYS A 7 28.92 -47.58 -17.81
N LEU A 8 27.93 -47.69 -18.70
CA LEU A 8 26.69 -46.89 -18.62
C LEU A 8 25.86 -47.26 -17.39
N ASP A 9 25.75 -48.55 -17.07
CA ASP A 9 25.04 -49.03 -15.88
C ASP A 9 25.71 -48.54 -14.59
N SER A 10 27.05 -48.55 -14.54
CA SER A 10 27.81 -48.00 -13.42
C SER A 10 27.57 -46.50 -13.23
N ILE A 11 27.52 -45.72 -14.33
CA ILE A 11 27.18 -44.30 -14.29
C ILE A 11 25.73 -44.10 -13.81
N ALA A 12 24.78 -44.93 -14.24
CA ALA A 12 23.39 -44.86 -13.79
C ALA A 12 23.27 -45.15 -12.28
N GLN A 13 23.98 -46.16 -11.77
CA GLN A 13 24.05 -46.45 -10.34
C GLN A 13 24.70 -45.33 -9.54
N ALA A 14 25.78 -44.72 -10.04
CA ALA A 14 26.41 -43.57 -9.41
C ALA A 14 25.45 -42.37 -9.34
N LYS A 15 24.70 -42.10 -10.41
CA LYS A 15 23.68 -41.06 -10.43
C LYS A 15 22.54 -41.33 -9.43
N ALA A 16 22.06 -42.56 -9.34
CA ALA A 16 21.03 -42.93 -8.39
C ALA A 16 21.49 -42.69 -6.94
N LYS A 17 22.72 -43.10 -6.60
CA LYS A 17 23.30 -42.85 -5.28
C LYS A 17 23.44 -41.36 -4.96
N LEU A 18 23.86 -40.55 -5.93
CA LEU A 18 23.96 -39.09 -5.75
C LEU A 18 22.59 -38.44 -5.53
N LEU A 19 21.54 -38.93 -6.19
CA LEU A 19 20.18 -38.43 -5.98
C LEU A 19 19.66 -38.76 -4.57
N ASP A 20 19.88 -39.99 -4.10
CA ASP A 20 19.52 -40.38 -2.73
C ASP A 20 20.27 -39.55 -1.69
N GLU A 21 21.55 -39.26 -1.92
CA GLU A 21 22.37 -38.41 -1.04
C GLU A 21 21.88 -36.95 -1.04
N LEU A 22 21.50 -36.41 -2.20
CA LEU A 22 20.88 -35.09 -2.29
C LEU A 22 19.56 -35.02 -1.51
N GLN A 23 18.68 -36.01 -1.67
CA GLN A 23 17.42 -36.04 -0.93
C GLN A 23 17.65 -36.10 0.58
N LYS A 24 18.63 -36.87 1.03
CA LYS A 24 19.00 -36.95 2.45
C LYS A 24 19.53 -35.60 2.96
N LEU A 25 20.37 -34.91 2.20
CA LEU A 25 20.87 -33.59 2.55
C LEU A 25 19.76 -32.54 2.59
N GLU A 26 18.83 -32.56 1.65
CA GLU A 26 17.66 -31.67 1.65
C GLU A 26 16.77 -31.89 2.87
N GLU A 27 16.56 -33.15 3.27
CA GLU A 27 15.77 -33.47 4.47
C GLU A 27 16.50 -32.99 5.75
N GLN A 28 17.81 -33.23 5.83
CA GLN A 28 18.63 -32.70 6.93
C GLN A 28 18.55 -31.17 7.02
N GLU A 29 18.72 -30.48 5.89
CA GLU A 29 18.62 -29.02 5.83
C GLU A 29 17.25 -28.51 6.28
N LYS A 30 16.15 -29.20 5.90
CA LYS A 30 14.80 -28.85 6.37
C LYS A 30 14.65 -29.06 7.87
N THR A 31 15.14 -30.17 8.41
CA THR A 31 15.05 -30.46 9.84
C THR A 31 15.88 -29.47 10.68
N GLU A 32 17.09 -29.15 10.23
CA GLU A 32 17.95 -28.16 10.88
C GLU A 32 17.33 -26.78 10.81
N ARG A 33 16.84 -26.35 9.63
CA ARG A 33 16.12 -25.08 9.49
C ARG A 33 14.89 -25.00 10.38
N ALA A 34 14.13 -26.09 10.53
CA ALA A 34 12.96 -26.13 11.41
C ALA A 34 13.37 -26.04 12.89
N SER A 35 14.48 -26.68 13.28
CA SER A 35 15.06 -26.58 14.62
C SER A 35 15.55 -25.16 14.92
N GLU A 36 16.31 -24.56 13.98
CA GLU A 36 16.78 -23.17 14.06
C GLU A 36 15.61 -22.18 14.12
N ALA A 37 14.55 -22.40 13.34
CA ALA A 37 13.35 -21.57 13.40
C ALA A 37 12.66 -21.67 14.76
N SER A 38 12.64 -22.87 15.36
CA SER A 38 12.04 -23.10 16.69
C SER A 38 12.83 -22.41 17.80
N SER A 39 14.17 -22.45 17.75
CA SER A 39 15.02 -21.76 18.73
C SER A 39 14.97 -20.24 18.57
N ALA A 40 14.93 -19.74 17.33
CA ALA A 40 14.72 -18.32 17.05
C ALA A 40 13.36 -17.84 17.57
N HIS A 41 12.29 -18.62 17.35
CA HIS A 41 10.97 -18.32 17.88
C HIS A 41 10.97 -18.22 19.42
N ALA A 42 11.60 -19.18 20.12
CA ALA A 42 11.71 -19.13 21.58
C ALA A 42 12.42 -17.86 22.07
N THR A 43 13.47 -17.44 21.36
CA THR A 43 14.20 -16.20 21.65
C THR A 43 13.31 -14.96 21.46
N ILE A 44 12.55 -14.90 20.36
CA ILE A 44 11.62 -13.80 20.09
C ILE A 44 10.56 -13.73 21.20
N VAL A 45 9.95 -14.85 21.59
CA VAL A 45 8.93 -14.89 22.64
C VAL A 45 9.50 -14.39 23.97
N SER A 46 10.70 -14.84 24.36
CA SER A 46 11.35 -14.38 25.58
C SER A 46 11.63 -12.87 25.57
N LEU A 47 12.10 -12.32 24.44
CA LEU A 47 12.31 -10.87 24.29
C LEU A 47 11.00 -10.09 24.35
N LEU A 48 9.94 -10.60 23.72
CA LEU A 48 8.61 -9.99 23.80
C LEU A 48 8.09 -10.00 25.24
N GLU A 49 8.23 -11.10 25.97
CA GLU A 49 7.79 -11.18 27.37
C GLU A 49 8.54 -10.17 28.26
N GLN A 50 9.84 -10.02 28.07
CA GLN A 50 10.67 -9.10 28.87
C GLN A 50 10.42 -7.62 28.51
N PHE A 51 10.19 -7.29 27.25
CA PHE A 51 10.20 -5.90 26.77
C PHE A 51 8.87 -5.38 26.21
N ALA A 52 7.84 -6.21 26.06
CA ALA A 52 6.56 -5.78 25.45
C ALA A 52 5.92 -4.58 26.16
N GLY A 53 6.05 -4.49 27.48
CA GLY A 53 5.55 -3.35 28.27
C GLY A 53 6.24 -2.02 27.95
N HIS A 54 7.46 -2.05 27.40
CA HIS A 54 8.23 -0.86 27.03
C HIS A 54 8.02 -0.42 25.58
N PHE A 55 7.32 -1.22 24.76
CA PHE A 55 7.11 -0.89 23.37
C PHE A 55 6.03 0.18 23.16
N ASN A 56 6.39 1.19 22.38
CA ASN A 56 5.44 2.17 21.88
C ASN A 56 4.53 1.58 20.79
N THR A 57 3.47 2.29 20.44
CA THR A 57 2.49 1.85 19.43
C THR A 57 3.10 1.59 18.06
N LYS A 58 4.15 2.34 17.68
CA LYS A 58 4.84 2.14 16.40
C LYS A 58 5.60 0.81 16.40
N GLN A 59 6.41 0.55 17.43
CA GLN A 59 7.18 -0.69 17.57
C GLN A 59 6.28 -1.94 17.58
N ARG A 60 5.14 -1.87 18.27
CA ARG A 60 4.14 -2.96 18.25
C ARG A 60 3.54 -3.19 16.86
N ASN A 61 3.23 -2.11 16.14
CA ASN A 61 2.71 -2.21 14.77
C ASN A 61 3.76 -2.74 13.78
N ASP A 62 5.03 -2.35 13.93
CA ASP A 62 6.12 -2.83 13.09
C ASP A 62 6.31 -4.36 13.28
N ILE A 63 6.33 -4.84 14.53
CA ILE A 63 6.38 -6.28 14.85
C ILE A 63 5.16 -7.02 14.26
N ALA A 64 3.97 -6.45 14.41
CA ALA A 64 2.73 -7.01 13.88
C ALA A 64 2.72 -7.08 12.33
N ALA A 65 3.38 -6.13 11.66
CA ALA A 65 3.53 -6.12 10.21
C ALA A 65 4.47 -7.23 9.72
N TYR A 66 5.59 -7.48 10.42
CA TYR A 66 6.49 -8.60 10.10
C TYR A 66 5.83 -9.96 10.31
N LEU A 67 4.90 -10.07 11.26
CA LEU A 67 4.12 -11.29 11.50
C LEU A 67 2.93 -11.45 10.53
N GLY A 68 2.70 -10.49 9.63
CA GLY A 68 1.56 -10.49 8.72
C GLY A 68 0.19 -10.39 9.43
N THR A 69 0.17 -10.05 10.72
CA THR A 69 -1.07 -10.02 11.52
C THR A 69 -1.83 -8.71 11.37
N THR A 70 -1.17 -7.64 10.91
CA THR A 70 -1.89 -6.44 10.48
C THR A 70 -2.58 -6.77 9.16
N SER A 71 -3.89 -7.07 9.20
CA SER A 71 -4.75 -7.03 8.01
C SER A 71 -4.36 -5.81 7.20
N ALA A 72 -3.97 -6.05 5.94
CA ALA A 72 -3.55 -5.06 4.98
C ALA A 72 -4.27 -3.76 5.27
N ARG A 73 -3.51 -2.74 5.69
CA ARG A 73 -4.04 -1.42 6.03
C ARG A 73 -4.82 -0.98 4.81
N LYS A 74 -6.15 -1.17 4.84
CA LYS A 74 -7.05 -0.84 3.75
C LYS A 74 -6.73 0.62 3.47
N GLU A 75 -6.15 0.89 2.30
CA GLU A 75 -5.93 2.28 1.91
C GLU A 75 -7.26 2.97 2.12
N VAL A 76 -7.29 3.90 3.08
CA VAL A 76 -8.39 4.83 3.18
C VAL A 76 -8.19 5.73 1.98
N VAL A 77 -8.66 5.26 0.83
CA VAL A 77 -9.07 6.12 -0.27
C VAL A 77 -9.94 7.16 0.42
N LYS A 78 -9.49 8.42 0.41
CA LYS A 78 -10.24 9.57 0.90
C LYS A 78 -11.55 9.68 0.11
N SER A 79 -12.50 8.81 0.43
CA SER A 79 -13.90 8.88 0.03
C SER A 79 -14.56 9.89 0.97
N GLY A 80 -14.17 11.14 0.77
CA GLY A 80 -14.58 12.27 1.59
C GLY A 80 -14.76 13.53 0.76
N ARG A 81 -15.31 13.40 -0.45
CA ARG A 81 -16.07 14.48 -1.08
C ARG A 81 -17.47 13.95 -1.31
N SER A 82 -18.37 14.23 -0.36
CA SER A 82 -19.78 14.32 -0.70
C SER A 82 -19.91 15.23 -1.92
N GLU A 83 -20.61 14.80 -2.96
CA GLU A 83 -21.03 15.68 -4.07
C GLU A 83 -21.90 16.80 -3.50
N VAL A 84 -21.26 17.89 -3.08
CA VAL A 84 -21.98 19.10 -2.69
C VAL A 84 -22.35 19.79 -3.99
N LYS A 85 -23.66 19.96 -4.22
CA LYS A 85 -24.19 20.72 -5.35
C LYS A 85 -23.41 22.04 -5.49
N PRO A 86 -22.94 22.39 -6.69
CA PRO A 86 -22.26 23.65 -6.91
C PRO A 86 -23.18 24.82 -6.55
N LYS A 87 -22.63 25.87 -5.93
CA LYS A 87 -23.38 27.07 -5.54
C LYS A 87 -23.17 28.20 -6.54
N TYR A 88 -21.95 28.32 -7.06
CA TYR A 88 -21.56 29.37 -7.98
C TYR A 88 -21.12 28.80 -9.34
N GLU A 89 -21.37 29.54 -10.41
CA GLU A 89 -20.96 29.21 -11.78
C GLU A 89 -20.46 30.45 -12.50
N LEU A 90 -19.32 30.35 -13.18
CA LEU A 90 -18.80 31.46 -13.97
C LEU A 90 -19.46 31.50 -15.36
N PRO A 91 -20.04 32.63 -15.79
CA PRO A 91 -20.80 32.71 -17.05
C PRO A 91 -19.94 32.57 -18.31
N HIS A 92 -18.62 32.67 -18.19
CA HIS A 92 -17.71 32.60 -19.34
C HIS A 92 -16.99 31.25 -19.48
N THR A 93 -16.75 30.54 -18.37
CA THR A 93 -16.04 29.24 -18.35
C THR A 93 -16.94 28.06 -18.01
N GLY A 94 -18.14 28.30 -17.45
CA GLY A 94 -18.99 27.24 -16.91
C GLY A 94 -18.38 26.53 -15.69
N GLU A 95 -17.32 27.09 -15.09
CA GLU A 95 -16.66 26.47 -13.94
C GLU A 95 -17.54 26.65 -12.71
N THR A 96 -17.80 25.53 -12.03
CA THR A 96 -18.70 25.50 -10.88
C THR A 96 -17.94 25.36 -9.56
N TRP A 97 -18.43 26.03 -8.51
CA TRP A 97 -17.83 25.96 -7.19
C TRP A 97 -18.91 25.89 -6.10
N SER A 98 -18.79 24.91 -5.21
CA SER A 98 -19.71 24.72 -4.09
C SER A 98 -19.58 25.80 -2.99
N GLY A 99 -18.62 26.72 -3.11
CA GLY A 99 -18.32 27.73 -2.10
C GLY A 99 -17.66 27.16 -0.84
N ARG A 100 -17.32 25.87 -0.83
CA ARG A 100 -16.56 25.21 0.25
C ARG A 100 -15.11 25.00 -0.15
N GLY A 101 -14.20 25.17 0.80
CA GLY A 101 -12.76 24.96 0.61
C GLY A 101 -12.07 26.10 -0.14
N ARG A 102 -10.92 25.80 -0.75
CA ARG A 102 -10.11 26.79 -1.48
C ARG A 102 -10.81 27.23 -2.77
N THR A 103 -10.85 28.54 -3.00
CA THR A 103 -11.35 29.13 -4.26
C THR A 103 -10.60 28.57 -5.47
N PRO A 104 -11.29 28.07 -6.51
CA PRO A 104 -10.67 27.62 -7.74
C PRO A 104 -9.92 28.76 -8.45
N LYS A 105 -8.93 28.42 -9.27
CA LYS A 105 -8.08 29.41 -9.96
C LYS A 105 -8.89 30.30 -10.91
N ALA A 106 -9.91 29.74 -11.58
CA ALA A 106 -10.74 30.53 -12.49
C ALA A 106 -11.59 31.58 -11.76
N PHE A 107 -12.13 31.25 -10.58
CA PHE A 107 -12.87 32.20 -9.75
C PHE A 107 -11.97 33.35 -9.27
N ALA A 108 -10.74 33.03 -8.83
CA ALA A 108 -9.77 34.05 -8.44
C ALA A 108 -9.31 34.92 -9.62
N ALA A 109 -9.14 34.34 -10.81
CA ALA A 109 -8.78 35.09 -12.02
C ALA A 109 -9.94 35.99 -12.48
N TRP A 110 -11.17 35.51 -12.40
CA TRP A 110 -12.36 36.27 -12.81
C TRP A 110 -12.62 37.46 -11.87
N GLU A 111 -12.42 37.30 -10.56
CA GLU A 111 -12.54 38.40 -9.57
C GLU A 111 -11.64 39.62 -9.91
N GLY A 112 -10.52 39.40 -10.59
CA GLY A 112 -9.63 40.48 -11.06
C GLY A 112 -10.05 41.16 -12.37
N SER A 113 -11.08 40.66 -13.05
CA SER A 113 -11.49 41.13 -14.39
C SER A 113 -12.45 42.32 -14.34
N VAL A 114 -12.52 43.07 -15.45
CA VAL A 114 -13.51 44.16 -15.64
C VAL A 114 -14.94 43.61 -15.63
N SER A 115 -15.15 42.42 -16.20
CA SER A 115 -16.44 41.73 -16.24
C SER A 115 -16.97 41.39 -14.84
N TYR A 116 -16.09 41.06 -13.89
CA TYR A 116 -16.51 40.87 -12.49
C TYR A 116 -16.97 42.18 -11.86
N LYS A 117 -16.26 43.29 -12.09
CA LYS A 117 -16.63 44.60 -11.54
C LYS A 117 -18.00 45.06 -12.07
N GLU A 118 -18.25 44.90 -13.36
CA GLU A 118 -19.54 45.21 -14.00
C GLU A 118 -20.67 44.32 -13.47
N TRP A 119 -20.40 43.02 -13.29
CA TRP A 119 -21.37 42.09 -12.74
C TRP A 119 -21.66 42.39 -11.26
N LYS A 120 -20.62 42.73 -10.47
CA LYS A 120 -20.72 43.03 -9.04
C LYS A 120 -21.43 44.36 -8.79
N ALA A 121 -21.29 45.33 -9.68
CA ALA A 121 -22.08 46.56 -9.65
C ALA A 121 -23.59 46.29 -9.80
N LYS A 122 -23.96 45.28 -10.59
CA LYS A 122 -25.36 44.83 -10.75
C LYS A 122 -25.83 43.88 -9.63
N ASN A 123 -24.90 43.27 -8.90
CA ASN A 123 -25.18 42.27 -7.86
C ASN A 123 -24.34 42.55 -6.59
N PRO A 124 -24.64 43.63 -5.84
CA PRO A 124 -23.84 44.05 -4.68
C PRO A 124 -23.85 43.03 -3.53
N ASP A 125 -24.88 42.19 -3.43
CA ASP A 125 -25.02 41.23 -2.32
C ASP A 125 -24.37 39.87 -2.58
N LEU A 126 -24.06 39.53 -3.83
CA LEU A 126 -23.55 38.19 -4.20
C LEU A 126 -22.07 38.21 -4.54
N LYS A 127 -21.27 37.31 -3.95
CA LYS A 127 -19.82 37.25 -4.22
C LYS A 127 -19.50 36.69 -5.62
N PHE A 128 -20.26 35.70 -6.10
CA PHE A 128 -20.12 35.13 -7.43
C PHE A 128 -21.52 34.80 -8.00
N PRO A 129 -21.67 34.68 -9.33
CA PRO A 129 -22.93 34.28 -9.95
C PRO A 129 -23.34 32.90 -9.47
N LEU A 130 -24.63 32.75 -9.15
CA LEU A 130 -25.19 31.47 -8.71
C LEU A 130 -25.38 30.55 -9.91
N VAL A 131 -25.26 29.24 -9.67
CA VAL A 131 -25.62 28.21 -10.66
C VAL A 131 -27.06 28.44 -11.08
N ARG A 132 -27.32 28.46 -12.40
CA ARG A 132 -28.69 28.48 -12.92
C ARG A 132 -29.23 27.05 -12.79
N GLU A 133 -30.28 26.86 -11.99
CA GLU A 133 -31.00 25.57 -11.93
C GLU A 133 -31.68 25.23 -13.26
#